data_AF-C4YAI6-F1
#
_entry.id   AF-C4YAI6-F1
#
_cell.length_a   1.000
_cell.length_b   1.000
_cell.length_c   1.000
_cell.angle_alpha   90.00
_cell.angle_beta   90.00
_cell.angle_gamma   90.00
#
_symmetry.space_group_name_H-M   'P 1'
#
loop_
_entity.id
_entity.type
_entity.pdbx_description
1 polymer ?
#
loop_
_entity_poly.entity_id
_entity_poly.type
_entity_poly.pdbx_seq_one_letter_code
_entity_poly.pdbx_strand_id
1 'polypeptide(L)'
;MLSEKDKLLEVISEELDAFTSDSRNDYLEAAKKLGVTAKVDEAVVIIGNEPAPKYVASCTELLQKYKVVLLAASGRNLQKLVGVAEQIKHASNSQISQFNKVSTQPSLINPAYRAEQSMKNVQVFFGDDTASQSDTPSQSDSASAALREIRGHKVYDVPCLRIILAQNTDIPANGLSGWSLQKS
;
A
#
# COMPACT_ATOMS: atom_id res chain seq x y z
N MET A 1 -9.98 -26.90 6.78
CA MET A 1 -10.51 -25.69 6.11
C MET A 1 -10.15 -24.49 6.97
N LEU A 2 -9.63 -23.41 6.38
CA LEU A 2 -9.41 -22.14 7.08
C LEU A 2 -10.77 -21.54 7.47
N SER A 3 -10.85 -20.85 8.62
CA SER A 3 -12.06 -20.11 8.96
C SER A 3 -12.24 -18.93 8.00
N GLU A 4 -13.46 -18.43 7.87
CA GLU A 4 -13.75 -17.24 7.04
C GLU A 4 -12.85 -16.05 7.41
N LYS A 5 -12.60 -15.86 8.72
CA LYS A 5 -11.71 -14.82 9.22
C LYS A 5 -10.26 -15.06 8.82
N ASP A 6 -9.79 -16.30 8.83
CA ASP A 6 -8.42 -16.62 8.44
C ASP A 6 -8.19 -16.36 6.95
N LYS A 7 -9.16 -16.68 6.09
CA LYS A 7 -9.10 -16.38 4.64
C LYS A 7 -9.03 -14.88 4.37
N LEU A 8 -9.78 -14.07 5.13
CA LEU A 8 -9.68 -12.62 5.02
C LEU A 8 -8.28 -12.11 5.40
N LEU A 9 -7.75 -12.63 6.50
CA LEU A 9 -6.43 -12.23 6.99
C LEU A 9 -5.32 -12.67 6.03
N GLU A 10 -5.46 -13.83 5.40
CA GLU A 10 -4.57 -14.31 4.34
C GLU A 10 -4.56 -13.35 3.15
N VAL A 11 -5.72 -12.99 2.60
CA VAL A 11 -5.83 -12.01 1.51
C VAL A 11 -5.19 -10.66 1.89
N ILE A 12 -5.50 -10.14 3.08
CA ILE A 12 -4.92 -8.88 3.55
C ILE A 12 -3.39 -8.97 3.67
N SER A 13 -2.87 -10.10 4.16
CA SER A 13 -1.44 -10.32 4.31
C SER A 13 -0.75 -10.39 2.96
N GLU A 14 -1.29 -11.18 2.02
CA GLU A 14 -0.73 -11.33 0.68
C GLU A 14 -0.74 -10.01 -0.09
N GLU A 15 -1.83 -9.25 -0.02
CA GLU A 15 -1.92 -7.92 -0.63
C GLU A 15 -0.89 -6.96 -0.02
N LEU A 16 -0.67 -7.00 1.30
CA LEU A 16 0.33 -6.16 1.98
C LEU A 16 1.76 -6.56 1.62
N ASP A 17 2.03 -7.87 1.54
CA ASP A 17 3.34 -8.40 1.19
C ASP A 17 3.72 -8.06 -0.25
N ALA A 18 2.78 -8.21 -1.18
CA ALA A 18 2.94 -7.77 -2.57
C ALA A 18 3.24 -6.26 -2.63
N PHE A 19 2.45 -5.44 -1.93
CA PHE A 19 2.66 -4.00 -1.89
C PHE A 19 4.04 -3.59 -1.35
N THR A 20 4.48 -4.29 -0.31
CA THR A 20 5.77 -4.06 0.34
C THR A 20 6.92 -4.47 -0.56
N SER A 21 6.80 -5.63 -1.22
CA SER A 21 7.76 -6.10 -2.22
C SER A 21 7.94 -5.09 -3.36
N ASP A 22 6.85 -4.60 -3.93
CA ASP A 22 6.88 -3.58 -4.99
C ASP A 22 7.51 -2.27 -4.49
N SER A 23 7.20 -1.85 -3.27
CA SER A 23 7.77 -0.65 -2.66
C SER A 23 9.27 -0.77 -2.43
N ARG A 24 9.74 -1.97 -2.06
CA ARG A 24 11.16 -2.28 -1.90
C ARG A 24 11.90 -2.26 -3.23
N ASN A 25 11.31 -2.79 -4.30
CA ASN A 25 11.86 -2.72 -5.65
C ASN A 25 11.98 -1.26 -6.14
N ASP A 26 10.92 -0.48 -5.94
CA ASP A 26 10.90 0.96 -6.26
C ASP A 26 12.00 1.73 -5.50
N TYR A 27 12.20 1.45 -4.21
CA TYR A 27 13.30 2.03 -3.43
C TYR A 27 14.67 1.62 -3.96
N LEU A 28 14.87 0.34 -4.27
CA LEU A 28 16.16 -0.17 -4.76
C LEU A 28 16.56 0.52 -6.07
N GLU A 29 15.63 0.66 -7.01
CA GLU A 29 15.86 1.36 -8.27
C GLU A 29 16.21 2.84 -8.06
N ALA A 30 15.49 3.50 -7.16
CA ALA A 30 15.72 4.90 -6.85
C ALA A 30 17.06 5.11 -6.13
N ALA A 31 17.38 4.31 -5.13
CA ALA A 31 18.64 4.35 -4.41
C ALA A 31 19.84 4.19 -5.36
N LYS A 32 19.75 3.24 -6.30
CA LYS A 32 20.75 3.03 -7.36
C LYS A 32 20.93 4.29 -8.22
N LYS A 33 19.83 4.92 -8.65
CA LYS A 33 19.87 6.15 -9.47
C LYS A 33 20.39 7.36 -8.70
N LEU A 34 20.13 7.43 -7.39
CA LEU A 34 20.62 8.47 -6.48
C LEU A 34 22.06 8.22 -6.01
N GLY A 35 22.68 7.10 -6.40
CA GLY A 35 24.06 6.78 -6.02
C GLY A 35 24.25 6.47 -4.52
N VAL A 36 23.19 6.08 -3.82
CA VAL A 36 23.25 5.76 -2.38
C VAL A 36 23.22 4.25 -2.13
N THR A 37 23.82 3.81 -1.02
CA THR A 37 23.76 2.40 -0.61
C THR A 37 22.34 2.05 -0.16
N ALA A 38 21.69 1.12 -0.86
CA ALA A 38 20.33 0.71 -0.54
C ALA A 38 20.28 -0.09 0.78
N LYS A 39 19.34 0.28 1.66
CA LYS A 39 19.00 -0.43 2.90
C LYS A 39 17.53 -0.82 2.91
N VAL A 40 17.18 -1.73 2.00
CA VAL A 40 15.79 -2.07 1.65
C VAL A 40 14.92 -2.47 2.85
N ASP A 41 15.47 -3.21 3.80
CA ASP A 41 14.71 -3.69 4.97
C ASP A 41 14.49 -2.63 6.06
N GLU A 42 15.29 -1.56 6.05
CA GLU A 42 15.26 -0.53 7.09
C GLU A 42 14.71 0.80 6.58
N ALA A 43 14.99 1.16 5.34
CA ALA A 43 14.67 2.45 4.74
C ALA A 43 13.37 2.46 3.93
N VAL A 44 12.58 1.38 3.99
CA VAL A 44 11.25 1.29 3.39
C VAL A 44 10.22 1.17 4.51
N VAL A 45 9.38 2.20 4.65
CA VAL A 45 8.40 2.29 5.73
C VAL A 45 6.99 2.30 5.16
N ILE A 46 6.20 1.29 5.53
CA ILE A 46 4.79 1.20 5.16
C ILE A 46 3.94 1.90 6.23
N ILE A 47 3.24 2.96 5.83
CA ILE A 47 2.35 3.72 6.71
C ILE A 47 1.02 2.99 6.83
N GLY A 48 0.84 2.34 7.98
CA GLY A 48 -0.36 1.62 8.37
C GLY A 48 -1.15 2.29 9.50
N ASN A 49 -1.64 1.49 10.44
CA ASN A 49 -2.58 1.94 11.48
C ASN A 49 -1.93 2.70 12.65
N GLU A 50 -0.61 2.60 12.85
CA GLU A 50 0.09 3.31 13.93
C GLU A 50 -0.11 4.85 13.92
N PRO A 51 0.08 5.54 15.06
CA PRO A 51 -0.02 7.00 15.13
C PRO A 51 1.03 7.70 14.26
N ALA A 52 0.66 8.80 13.61
CA ALA A 52 1.56 9.59 12.77
C ALA A 52 2.88 10.02 13.47
N PRO A 53 2.88 10.47 14.74
CA PRO A 53 4.13 10.88 15.40
C PRO A 53 5.19 9.78 15.48
N LYS A 54 4.77 8.50 15.60
CA LYS A 54 5.69 7.36 15.63
C LYS A 54 6.40 7.19 14.28
N TYR A 55 5.67 7.33 13.18
CA TYR A 55 6.26 7.30 11.84
C TYR A 55 7.18 8.49 11.60
N VAL A 56 6.78 9.70 12.01
CA VAL A 56 7.62 10.90 11.87
C VAL A 56 8.96 10.71 12.58
N ALA A 57 8.94 10.28 13.85
CA ALA A 57 10.16 10.06 14.62
C ALA A 57 11.07 9.01 13.95
N SER A 58 10.52 7.83 13.63
CA SER A 58 11.29 6.74 13.02
C SER A 58 11.84 7.10 11.64
N CYS A 59 11.02 7.69 10.76
CA CYS A 59 11.47 8.07 9.42
C CYS A 59 12.49 9.20 9.44
N THR A 60 12.41 10.11 10.41
CA THR A 60 13.41 11.18 10.58
C THR A 60 14.77 10.58 10.96
N GLU A 61 14.80 9.62 11.89
CA GLU A 61 16.02 8.90 12.27
C GLU A 61 16.62 8.13 11.08
N LEU A 62 15.78 7.40 10.35
CA LEU A 62 16.19 6.65 9.15
C LEU A 62 16.73 7.57 8.06
N LEU A 63 16.08 8.72 7.81
CA LEU A 63 16.53 9.70 6.83
C LEU A 63 17.90 10.28 7.21
N GLN A 64 18.13 10.59 8.49
CA GLN A 64 19.43 11.08 8.96
C GLN A 64 20.53 10.03 8.77
N LYS A 65 20.22 8.76 9.07
CA LYS A 65 21.11 7.60 8.99
C LYS A 65 21.45 7.21 7.54
N TYR A 66 20.46 7.19 6.65
CA TYR A 66 20.59 6.62 5.31
C TYR A 66 20.54 7.63 4.17
N LYS A 67 20.25 8.91 4.45
CA LYS A 67 20.04 9.99 3.48
C LYS A 67 18.86 9.81 2.54
N VAL A 68 18.38 8.59 2.32
CA VAL A 68 17.21 8.30 1.49
C VAL A 68 16.31 7.30 2.22
N VAL A 69 15.04 7.63 2.32
CA VAL A 69 13.98 6.76 2.87
C VAL A 69 12.78 6.76 1.92
N LEU A 70 12.12 5.62 1.77
CA LEU A 70 10.85 5.49 1.06
C LEU A 70 9.72 5.29 2.08
N LEU A 71 8.71 6.14 1.99
CA LEU A 71 7.45 6.01 2.72
C LEU A 71 6.37 5.58 1.72
N ALA A 72 5.58 4.57 2.05
CA ALA A 72 4.53 4.06 1.18
C ALA A 72 3.21 3.85 1.92
N ALA A 73 2.10 4.03 1.23
CA ALA A 73 0.78 3.73 1.74
C ALA A 73 -0.20 3.40 0.61
N SER A 74 -1.27 2.69 0.97
CA SER A 74 -2.40 2.38 0.11
C SER A 74 -3.72 2.81 0.74
N GLY A 75 -4.71 3.09 -0.10
CA GLY A 75 -6.10 3.35 0.27
C GLY A 75 -6.27 4.43 1.33
N ARG A 76 -6.89 4.08 2.47
CA ARG A 76 -7.24 5.04 3.53
C ARG A 76 -6.04 5.70 4.24
N ASN A 77 -4.84 5.14 4.09
CA ASN A 77 -3.64 5.63 4.78
C ASN A 77 -2.88 6.71 3.99
N LEU A 78 -3.31 7.01 2.75
CA LEU A 78 -2.64 8.00 1.89
C LEU A 78 -2.58 9.40 2.51
N GLN A 79 -3.66 9.85 3.15
CA GLN A 79 -3.68 11.15 3.84
C GLN A 79 -2.66 11.19 4.99
N LYS A 80 -2.54 10.09 5.75
CA LYS A 80 -1.56 9.98 6.83
C LYS A 80 -0.13 10.00 6.28
N LEU A 81 0.14 9.28 5.19
CA LEU A 81 1.44 9.28 4.52
C LEU A 81 1.88 10.69 4.14
N VAL A 82 1.02 11.45 3.47
CA VAL A 82 1.33 12.83 3.07
C VAL A 82 1.62 13.68 4.32
N GLY A 83 0.77 13.60 5.34
CA GLY A 83 0.98 14.34 6.60
C GLY A 83 2.28 13.98 7.32
N VAL A 84 2.71 12.71 7.27
CA VAL A 84 3.99 12.26 7.83
C VAL A 84 5.16 12.83 7.01
N ALA A 85 5.10 12.74 5.68
CA ALA A 85 6.15 13.27 4.81
C ALA A 85 6.36 14.78 4.98
N GLU A 86 5.27 15.56 5.06
CA GLU A 86 5.34 17.00 5.31
C GLU A 86 5.93 17.34 6.69
N GLN A 87 5.55 16.60 7.74
CA GLN A 87 6.11 16.80 9.07
C GLN A 87 7.62 16.49 9.14
N ILE A 88 8.08 15.44 8.45
CA ILE A 88 9.52 15.13 8.35
C ILE A 88 10.27 16.28 7.67
N LYS A 89 9.71 16.83 6.58
CA LYS A 89 10.31 17.97 5.89
C LYS A 89 10.39 19.20 6.78
N HIS A 90 9.33 19.52 7.51
CA HIS A 90 9.30 20.65 8.44
C HIS A 90 10.25 20.48 9.64
N ALA A 91 10.47 19.25 10.10
CA ALA A 91 11.38 18.97 11.21
C ALA A 91 12.87 18.94 10.79
N SER A 92 13.15 18.89 9.48
CA SER A 92 14.52 18.82 8.96
C SER A 92 15.14 20.21 8.81
N ASN A 93 16.35 20.37 9.31
CA ASN A 93 17.19 21.56 9.06
C ASN A 93 17.97 21.47 7.73
N SER A 94 17.71 20.43 6.92
CA SER A 94 18.40 20.18 5.65
C SER A 94 17.45 20.24 4.48
N GLN A 95 18.00 20.52 3.30
CA GLN A 95 17.27 20.45 2.05
C GLN A 95 16.83 19.02 1.78
N ILE A 96 15.53 18.84 1.59
CA ILE A 96 14.93 17.55 1.26
C ILE A 96 14.37 17.62 -0.16
N SER A 97 14.75 16.64 -0.96
CA SER A 97 14.15 16.38 -2.26
C SER A 97 13.14 15.26 -2.13
N GLN A 98 11.93 15.51 -2.61
CA GLN A 98 10.83 14.56 -2.55
C GLN A 98 10.53 14.03 -3.94
N PHE A 99 10.43 12.71 -4.08
CA PHE A 99 9.97 12.07 -5.30
C PHE A 99 8.69 11.31 -5.02
N ASN A 100 7.65 11.52 -5.82
CA ASN A 100 6.36 10.86 -5.67
C ASN A 100 6.10 9.90 -6.82
N LYS A 101 5.60 8.70 -6.52
CA LYS A 101 5.12 7.75 -7.51
C LYS A 101 3.74 7.26 -7.09
N VAL A 102 2.76 7.50 -7.97
CA VAL A 102 1.38 7.05 -7.81
C VAL A 102 1.19 5.77 -8.60
N SER A 103 0.45 4.82 -8.04
CA SER A 103 0.07 3.57 -8.70
C SER A 103 -1.29 3.11 -8.18
N THR A 104 -1.84 2.06 -8.77
CA THR A 104 -2.95 1.31 -8.22
C THR A 104 -2.52 -0.11 -7.91
N GLN A 105 -3.16 -0.73 -6.94
CA GLN A 105 -2.98 -2.14 -6.62
C GLN A 105 -4.34 -2.85 -6.68
N PRO A 106 -4.44 -4.01 -7.36
CA PRO A 106 -5.65 -4.81 -7.33
C PRO A 106 -5.90 -5.35 -5.91
N SER A 107 -7.15 -5.33 -5.48
CA SER A 107 -7.56 -5.85 -4.16
C SER A 107 -8.91 -6.54 -4.26
N LEU A 108 -9.10 -7.58 -3.45
CA LEU A 108 -10.41 -8.21 -3.22
C LEU A 108 -11.23 -7.43 -2.18
N ILE A 109 -10.59 -6.49 -1.48
CA ILE A 109 -11.20 -5.67 -0.45
C ILE A 109 -11.66 -4.35 -1.05
N ASN A 110 -12.94 -4.02 -0.85
CA ASN A 110 -13.47 -2.75 -1.31
C ASN A 110 -12.87 -1.60 -0.48
N PRO A 111 -12.15 -0.64 -1.09
CA PRO A 111 -11.49 0.44 -0.35
C PRO A 111 -12.46 1.43 0.32
N ALA A 112 -13.74 1.45 -0.08
CA ALA A 112 -14.76 2.32 0.51
C ALA A 112 -15.31 1.81 1.85
N TYR A 113 -14.98 0.58 2.23
CA TYR A 113 -15.63 -0.14 3.33
C TYR A 113 -14.60 -0.78 4.27
N ARG A 114 -15.09 -1.33 5.40
CA ARG A 114 -14.22 -2.15 6.27
C ARG A 114 -13.97 -3.50 5.60
N ALA A 115 -12.82 -4.12 5.86
CA ALA A 115 -12.42 -5.34 5.17
C ALA A 115 -13.41 -6.51 5.39
N GLU A 116 -13.99 -6.60 6.58
CA GLU A 116 -15.00 -7.60 6.94
C GLU A 116 -16.28 -7.50 6.08
N GLN A 117 -16.54 -6.34 5.48
CA GLN A 117 -17.68 -6.16 4.56
C GLN A 117 -17.40 -6.72 3.16
N SER A 118 -16.15 -7.11 2.88
CA SER A 118 -15.74 -7.75 1.63
C SER A 118 -15.68 -9.28 1.72
N MET A 119 -16.09 -9.88 2.85
CA MET A 119 -16.02 -11.33 3.07
C MET A 119 -16.67 -12.16 1.96
N LYS A 120 -17.87 -11.78 1.52
CA LYS A 120 -18.56 -12.48 0.43
C LYS A 120 -17.75 -12.50 -0.87
N ASN A 121 -16.99 -11.43 -1.14
CA ASN A 121 -16.16 -11.35 -2.33
C ASN A 121 -14.93 -12.28 -2.23
N VAL A 122 -14.35 -12.37 -1.03
CA VAL A 122 -13.25 -13.27 -0.71
C VAL A 122 -13.70 -14.74 -0.79
N GLN A 123 -14.90 -15.07 -0.31
CA GLN A 123 -15.47 -16.42 -0.41
C GLN A 123 -15.66 -16.88 -1.86
N VAL A 124 -16.16 -16.00 -2.72
CA VAL A 124 -16.26 -16.27 -4.17
C VAL A 124 -14.88 -16.52 -4.78
N PHE A 125 -13.86 -15.76 -4.37
CA PHE A 125 -12.49 -15.94 -4.85
C PHE A 125 -11.92 -17.33 -4.50
N PHE A 126 -12.17 -17.82 -3.29
CA PHE A 126 -11.73 -19.16 -2.86
C PHE A 126 -12.65 -20.31 -3.34
N GLY A 127 -13.74 -20.00 -4.04
CA GLY A 127 -14.68 -21.01 -4.56
C GLY A 127 -15.63 -21.62 -3.50
N ASP A 128 -15.72 -21.01 -2.32
CA ASP A 128 -16.54 -21.54 -1.20
C ASP A 128 -18.06 -21.34 -1.40
N ASP A 129 -18.46 -20.46 -2.31
CA ASP A 129 -19.88 -20.14 -2.58
C ASP A 129 -20.65 -21.33 -3.21
N THR A 130 -19.98 -22.46 -3.47
CA THR A 130 -20.56 -23.65 -4.12
C THR A 130 -21.07 -24.73 -3.15
N ALA A 131 -20.96 -24.57 -1.83
CA ALA A 131 -21.20 -25.67 -0.88
C ALA A 131 -22.14 -25.38 0.31
N SER A 132 -23.05 -24.39 0.20
CA SER A 132 -24.12 -24.21 1.20
C SER A 132 -25.50 -24.18 0.54
N GLN A 133 -25.92 -25.34 0.04
CA GLN A 133 -27.34 -25.64 -0.10
C GLN A 133 -27.92 -25.82 1.30
N SER A 134 -28.50 -24.76 1.86
CA SER A 134 -29.53 -24.88 2.90
C SER A 134 -30.85 -24.36 2.33
N ASP A 135 -31.84 -25.25 2.38
CA ASP A 135 -33.17 -25.14 1.78
C ASP A 135 -33.99 -23.97 2.32
N THR A 136 -33.88 -22.78 1.74
CA THR A 136 -34.97 -21.78 1.82
C THR A 136 -34.91 -20.79 0.65
N PRO A 137 -35.88 -20.78 -0.29
CA PRO A 137 -35.85 -19.90 -1.45
C PRO A 137 -36.37 -18.50 -1.09
N SER A 138 -35.47 -17.62 -0.66
CA SER A 138 -35.69 -16.17 -0.74
C SER A 138 -35.43 -15.74 -2.19
N GLN A 139 -36.49 -15.49 -2.97
CA GLN A 139 -36.43 -15.23 -4.42
C GLN A 139 -35.55 -14.03 -4.85
N SER A 140 -35.10 -13.17 -3.92
CA SER A 140 -34.18 -12.06 -4.19
C SER A 140 -32.69 -12.47 -4.23
N ASP A 141 -32.31 -13.57 -3.59
CA ASP A 141 -30.89 -13.95 -3.45
C ASP A 141 -30.38 -14.79 -4.64
N SER A 142 -31.23 -15.60 -5.28
CA SER A 142 -30.79 -16.54 -6.33
C SER A 142 -30.29 -15.85 -7.60
N ALA A 143 -30.92 -14.73 -8.01
CA ALA A 143 -30.48 -13.97 -9.18
C ALA A 143 -29.13 -13.28 -8.94
N SER A 144 -28.87 -12.82 -7.70
CA SER A 144 -27.61 -12.18 -7.34
C SER A 144 -26.46 -13.18 -7.20
N ALA A 145 -26.74 -14.40 -6.71
CA ALA A 145 -25.80 -15.50 -6.62
C ALA A 145 -25.45 -16.02 -8.02
N ALA A 146 -26.45 -16.28 -8.87
CA ALA A 146 -26.22 -16.72 -10.26
C ALA A 146 -25.44 -15.68 -11.09
N LEU A 147 -25.73 -14.38 -10.93
CA LEU A 147 -24.97 -13.32 -11.59
C LEU A 147 -23.51 -13.21 -11.09
N ARG A 148 -23.23 -13.58 -9.84
CA ARG A 148 -21.88 -13.62 -9.28
C ARG A 148 -21.10 -14.85 -9.71
N GLU A 149 -21.74 -16.00 -9.79
CA GLU A 149 -21.15 -17.22 -10.35
C GLU A 149 -20.71 -17.00 -11.82
N ILE A 150 -21.50 -16.25 -12.59
CA ILE A 150 -21.18 -15.90 -13.98
C ILE A 150 -20.10 -14.81 -14.09
N ARG A 151 -20.06 -13.83 -13.17
CA ARG A 151 -19.14 -12.68 -13.24
C ARG A 151 -17.82 -12.86 -12.48
N GLY A 152 -17.74 -13.86 -11.60
CA GLY A 152 -16.60 -14.08 -10.72
C GLY A 152 -16.51 -13.07 -9.56
N HIS A 153 -15.41 -13.16 -8.81
CA HIS A 153 -15.10 -12.22 -7.74
C HIS A 153 -14.79 -10.84 -8.33
N LYS A 154 -15.08 -9.79 -7.56
CA LYS A 154 -14.78 -8.41 -7.94
C LYS A 154 -13.36 -8.04 -7.51
N VAL A 155 -12.60 -7.45 -8.42
CA VAL A 155 -11.29 -6.85 -8.12
C VAL A 155 -11.45 -5.33 -8.12
N TYR A 156 -10.89 -4.66 -7.12
CA TYR A 156 -10.90 -3.22 -6.94
C TYR A 156 -9.51 -2.64 -7.17
N ASP A 157 -9.43 -1.47 -7.80
CA ASP A 157 -8.18 -0.71 -7.90
C ASP A 157 -8.02 0.21 -6.68
N VAL A 158 -7.08 -0.13 -5.79
CA VAL A 158 -6.78 0.66 -4.59
C VAL A 158 -5.65 1.63 -4.92
N PRO A 159 -5.83 2.95 -4.67
CA PRO A 159 -4.77 3.92 -4.93
C PRO A 159 -3.61 3.74 -3.96
N CYS A 160 -2.39 3.84 -4.49
CA CYS A 160 -1.14 3.68 -3.77
C CYS A 160 -0.22 4.86 -4.06
N LEU A 161 0.48 5.33 -3.02
CA LEU A 161 1.48 6.39 -3.12
C LEU A 161 2.77 5.93 -2.45
N ARG A 162 3.87 6.16 -3.16
CA ARG A 162 5.24 6.00 -2.65
C ARG A 162 5.93 7.36 -2.72
N ILE A 163 6.57 7.74 -1.62
CA ILE A 163 7.28 8.98 -1.47
C ILE A 163 8.72 8.65 -1.07
N ILE A 164 9.67 9.06 -1.89
CA ILE A 164 11.08 9.05 -1.52
C ILE A 164 11.44 10.42 -0.99
N LEU A 165 12.03 10.45 0.20
CA LEU A 165 12.69 11.64 0.75
C LEU A 165 14.20 11.42 0.67
N ALA A 166 14.89 12.33 0.00
CA ALA A 166 16.34 12.33 -0.14
C ALA A 166 16.92 13.61 0.47
N GLN A 167 17.82 13.47 1.43
CA GLN A 167 18.46 14.57 2.16
C GLN A 167 19.84 14.84 1.57
N ASN A 168 20.11 16.10 1.19
CA ASN A 168 21.41 16.56 0.69
C ASN A 168 22.04 15.62 -0.37
N THR A 169 21.21 15.05 -1.24
CA THR A 169 21.64 14.08 -2.26
C THR A 169 21.64 14.75 -3.63
N ASP A 170 22.68 14.51 -4.41
CA ASP A 170 22.75 14.99 -5.79
C ASP A 170 21.67 14.30 -6.63
N ILE A 171 20.70 15.10 -7.09
CA ILE A 171 19.62 14.60 -7.94
C ILE A 171 20.13 14.49 -9.37
N PRO A 172 20.01 13.32 -10.03
CA PRO A 172 20.32 13.19 -11.45
C PRO A 172 19.57 14.23 -12.27
N ALA A 173 20.19 14.77 -13.33
CA ALA A 173 19.55 15.78 -14.19
C ALA A 173 18.21 15.32 -14.77
N ASN A 174 18.08 14.01 -15.03
CA ASN A 174 16.86 13.39 -15.57
C ASN A 174 15.87 12.94 -14.46
N GLY A 175 16.18 13.22 -13.19
CA GLY A 175 15.41 12.76 -12.03
C GLY A 175 15.32 11.24 -11.92
N LEU A 176 14.22 10.77 -11.31
CA LEU A 176 13.89 9.36 -11.23
C LEU A 176 12.77 9.07 -12.25
N SER A 177 13.06 8.27 -13.27
CA SER A 177 12.05 7.88 -14.28
C SER A 177 10.80 7.28 -13.62
N GLY A 178 9.62 7.81 -13.98
CA GLY A 178 8.33 7.40 -13.40
C GLY A 178 7.98 8.07 -12.07
N TRP A 179 8.79 9.03 -11.59
CA TRP A 179 8.54 9.79 -10.37
C TRP A 179 8.40 11.28 -10.68
N SER A 180 7.54 11.97 -9.93
CA SER A 180 7.48 13.43 -9.92
C SER A 180 8.36 14.00 -8.83
N LEU A 181 9.24 14.94 -9.19
CA LEU A 181 10.13 15.62 -8.25
C LEU A 181 9.48 16.89 -7.68
N GLN A 182 9.53 17.03 -6.36
CA GLN A 182 9.21 18.23 -5.61
C GLN A 182 10.43 18.62 -4.77
N LYS A 183 10.89 19.87 -4.90
CA LYS A 183 11.97 20.42 -4.08
C LYS A 183 11.36 21.23 -2.94
N SER A 184 11.83 21.01 -1.70
CA SER A 184 11.49 21.79 -0.51
C SER A 184 12.73 22.36 0.15
#